data_AF-A0A1T3BK61-F1
#
_entry.id   AF-A0A1T3BK61-F1
#
_cell.length_a   1.000
_cell.length_b   1.000
_cell.length_c   1.000
_cell.angle_alpha   90.00
_cell.angle_beta   90.00
_cell.angle_gamma   90.00
#
_symmetry.space_group_name_H-M   'P 1'
#
loop_
_entity.id
_entity.type
_entity.pdbx_description
1 polymer ?
#
loop_
_entity_poly.entity_id
_entity_poly.type
_entity_poly.pdbx_seq_one_letter_code
_entity_poly.pdbx_strand_id
1 'polypeptide(L)'
;MKIESLKLTGTTQGHSIFEITCGKGTYVRSLARDMGRDLGCYGYIADLRRVAVAPFNENDLIPWSKLEAAVIHKDEKEKIMHFPNGISLYLMNY
;
A
#
# COMPACT_ATOMS: atom_id res chain seq x y z
N MET A 1 16.97 -5.49 2.87
CA MET A 1 16.24 -4.37 2.24
C MET A 1 16.88 -4.14 0.88
N LYS A 2 16.10 -4.18 -0.22
CA LYS A 2 16.62 -3.95 -1.58
C LYS A 2 15.74 -2.90 -2.25
N ILE A 3 16.36 -1.78 -2.62
CA ILE A 3 15.75 -0.74 -3.45
C ILE A 3 16.23 -1.02 -4.87
N GLU A 4 15.29 -1.12 -5.80
CA GLU A 4 15.56 -1.31 -7.23
C GLU A 4 15.59 0.02 -7.96
N SER A 5 14.71 0.94 -7.59
CA SER A 5 14.75 2.33 -8.06
C SER A 5 14.22 3.29 -6.99
N LEU A 6 14.77 4.50 -6.99
CA LEU A 6 14.30 5.63 -6.18
C LEU A 6 14.40 6.89 -7.04
N LYS A 7 13.27 7.54 -7.31
CA LYS A 7 13.19 8.71 -8.17
C LYS A 7 12.49 9.84 -7.44
N LEU A 8 13.12 11.02 -7.41
CA LEU A 8 12.49 12.25 -6.96
C LEU A 8 11.56 12.76 -8.08
N THR A 9 10.28 12.92 -7.79
CA THR A 9 9.27 13.34 -8.78
C THR A 9 8.74 14.75 -8.52
N GLY A 10 8.96 15.29 -7.33
CA GLY A 10 8.60 16.66 -7.00
C GLY A 10 9.14 17.09 -5.64
N THR A 11 9.23 18.41 -5.45
CA THR A 11 9.66 19.03 -4.19
C THR A 11 8.85 20.28 -3.94
N THR A 12 8.47 20.48 -2.68
CA THR A 12 7.90 21.74 -2.18
C THR A 12 8.66 22.16 -0.91
N GLN A 13 8.25 23.26 -0.29
CA GLN A 13 8.82 23.64 0.99
C GLN A 13 8.47 22.59 2.06
N GLY A 14 9.49 21.84 2.51
CA GLY A 14 9.36 20.83 3.56
C GLY A 14 8.87 19.45 3.11
N HIS A 15 8.60 19.23 1.82
CA HIS A 15 8.23 17.91 1.29
C HIS A 15 8.99 17.57 0.01
N SER A 16 9.33 16.29 -0.11
CA SER A 16 9.89 15.68 -1.31
C SER A 16 9.08 14.44 -1.66
N ILE A 17 8.67 14.31 -2.91
CA ILE A 17 7.85 13.21 -3.40
C ILE A 17 8.77 12.24 -4.12
N PHE A 18 8.74 10.98 -3.71
CA PHE A 18 9.54 9.91 -4.29
C PHE A 18 8.66 8.81 -4.86
N GLU A 19 9.03 8.33 -6.04
CA GLU A 19 8.63 7.03 -6.55
C GLU A 19 9.70 5.99 -6.19
N ILE A 20 9.29 4.85 -5.66
CA ILE A 20 10.19 3.80 -5.20
C ILE A 20 9.73 2.43 -5.70
N THR A 21 10.65 1.68 -6.30
CA THR A 21 10.50 0.24 -6.53
C THR A 21 11.40 -0.50 -5.56
N CYS A 22 10.82 -1.39 -4.76
CA CYS A 22 11.56 -2.11 -3.73
C CYS A 22 11.06 -3.55 -3.56
N GLY A 23 11.96 -4.41 -3.09
CA GLY A 23 11.63 -5.79 -2.79
C GLY A 23 10.86 -5.96 -1.48
N LYS A 24 10.38 -7.18 -1.23
CA LYS A 24 9.68 -7.56 0.01
C LYS A 24 10.47 -7.17 1.27
N GLY A 25 9.75 -6.76 2.32
CA GLY A 25 10.34 -6.41 3.61
C GLY A 25 11.05 -5.06 3.65
N THR A 26 10.91 -4.21 2.62
CA THR A 26 11.43 -2.84 2.65
C THR A 26 10.55 -1.96 3.53
N TYR A 27 11.15 -1.31 4.52
CA TYR A 27 10.44 -0.42 5.45
C TYR A 27 10.64 1.04 5.05
N VAL A 28 9.77 1.53 4.16
CA VAL A 28 9.86 2.89 3.57
C VAL A 28 9.91 4.00 4.64
N ARG A 29 9.29 3.77 5.81
CA ARG A 29 9.35 4.70 6.95
C ARG A 29 10.76 4.86 7.53
N SER A 30 11.53 3.77 7.63
CA SER A 30 12.92 3.85 8.10
C SER A 30 13.79 4.52 7.04
N LEU A 31 13.54 4.26 5.76
CA LEU A 31 14.24 4.93 4.67
C LEU A 31 14.12 6.45 4.77
N ALA A 32 12.91 7.00 4.95
CA ALA A 32 12.72 8.44 5.10
C ALA A 32 13.43 9.01 6.34
N ARG A 33 13.40 8.29 7.47
CA ARG A 33 14.11 8.68 8.68
C ARG A 33 15.62 8.74 8.46
N ASP A 34 16.17 7.70 7.85
CA ASP A 34 17.61 7.56 7.64
C ASP A 34 18.10 8.60 6.60
N MET A 35 17.35 8.81 5.51
CA MET A 35 17.61 9.90 4.56
C MET A 35 17.60 11.28 5.21
N GLY A 36 16.63 11.55 6.10
CA GLY A 36 16.58 12.81 6.83
C GLY A 36 17.84 13.02 7.67
N ARG A 37 18.28 11.99 8.40
CA ARG A 37 19.51 12.03 9.21
C ARG A 37 20.74 12.31 8.35
N ASP A 38 20.88 11.63 7.23
CA ASP A 38 22.02 11.79 6.30
C ASP A 38 22.07 13.20 5.69
N LEU A 39 20.91 13.84 5.50
CA LEU A 39 20.79 15.22 5.01
C LEU A 39 20.94 16.29 6.11
N GLY A 40 21.20 15.90 7.36
CA GLY A 40 21.33 16.82 8.48
C GLY A 40 20.01 17.38 9.00
N CYS A 41 18.89 16.73 8.69
CA CYS A 41 17.56 17.09 9.16
C CYS A 41 16.83 15.88 9.77
N TYR A 42 15.50 15.98 9.90
CA TYR A 42 14.64 14.85 10.23
C TYR A 42 13.74 14.55 9.03
N GLY A 43 13.45 13.28 8.82
CA GLY A 43 12.56 12.82 7.76
C GLY A 43 11.52 11.86 8.30
N TYR A 44 10.30 11.98 7.79
CA TYR A 44 9.22 11.04 8.04
C TYR A 44 8.36 10.92 6.78
N ILE A 45 7.55 9.86 6.73
CA ILE A 45 6.59 9.65 5.65
C ILE A 45 5.30 10.38 6.00
N ALA A 46 5.02 11.47 5.28
CA ALA A 46 3.77 12.22 5.43
C ALA A 46 2.60 11.54 4.72
N ASP A 47 2.85 10.96 3.55
CA ASP A 47 1.90 10.16 2.78
C ASP A 47 2.61 8.98 2.11
N LEU A 48 1.91 7.86 1.97
CA LEU A 48 2.43 6.65 1.33
C LEU A 48 1.33 5.94 0.56
N ARG A 49 1.42 6.01 -0.77
CA ARG A 49 0.54 5.30 -1.67
C ARG A 49 1.29 4.17 -2.37
N ARG A 50 0.75 2.96 -2.27
CA ARG A 50 1.25 1.79 -3.00
C ARG A 50 0.50 1.67 -4.33
N VAL A 51 1.22 1.84 -5.43
CA VAL A 51 0.66 1.82 -6.79
C VAL A 51 0.68 0.43 -7.45
N ALA A 52 1.57 -0.46 -6.99
CA ALA A 52 1.68 -1.81 -7.54
C ALA A 52 2.20 -2.83 -6.51
N VAL A 53 1.82 -4.10 -6.68
CA VAL A 53 2.35 -5.27 -5.97
C VAL A 53 2.32 -6.47 -6.92
N ALA A 54 3.50 -6.98 -7.28
CA ALA A 54 3.66 -8.16 -8.14
C ALA A 54 2.79 -8.04 -9.42
N PRO A 55 1.80 -8.91 -9.75
CA PRO A 55 1.06 -8.76 -11.01
C PRO A 55 0.03 -7.63 -10.97
N PHE A 56 -0.26 -7.04 -9.81
CA PHE A 56 -1.31 -6.04 -9.65
C PHE A 56 -0.77 -4.62 -9.70
N ASN A 57 -1.47 -3.75 -10.43
CA ASN A 57 -1.19 -2.33 -10.57
C ASN A 57 -2.46 -1.48 -10.36
N GLU A 58 -2.38 -0.18 -10.63
CA GLU A 58 -3.50 0.76 -10.42
C GLU A 58 -4.76 0.39 -11.22
N ASN A 59 -4.62 -0.21 -12.40
CA ASN A 59 -5.76 -0.62 -13.22
C ASN A 59 -6.53 -1.81 -12.63
N ASP A 60 -5.90 -2.57 -11.74
CA ASP A 60 -6.50 -3.70 -11.03
C ASP A 60 -7.20 -3.27 -9.73
N LEU A 61 -7.03 -2.01 -9.30
CA LEU A 61 -7.64 -1.49 -8.08
C LEU A 61 -9.15 -1.36 -8.26
N ILE A 62 -9.91 -2.03 -7.40
CA ILE A 62 -11.36 -1.89 -7.31
C ILE A 62 -11.74 -0.98 -6.14
N PRO A 63 -12.51 0.10 -6.37
CA PRO A 63 -13.07 0.89 -5.28
C PRO A 63 -14.00 0.04 -4.42
N TRP A 64 -14.07 0.37 -3.13
CA TRP A 64 -14.94 -0.34 -2.17
C TRP A 64 -16.40 -0.39 -2.63
N SER A 65 -16.94 0.73 -3.13
CA SER A 65 -18.30 0.81 -3.65
C SER A 65 -18.59 -0.17 -4.80
N LYS A 66 -17.60 -0.42 -5.67
CA LYS A 66 -17.72 -1.39 -6.76
C LYS A 66 -17.72 -2.82 -6.23
N LEU A 67 -16.95 -3.08 -5.18
CA LEU A 67 -16.94 -4.37 -4.50
C LEU A 67 -18.30 -4.63 -3.81
N GLU A 68 -18.83 -3.67 -3.05
CA GLU A 68 -20.14 -3.78 -2.37
C GLU A 68 -21.28 -4.09 -3.34
N ALA A 69 -21.32 -3.39 -4.48
CA ALA A 69 -22.33 -3.61 -5.52
C ALA A 69 -22.27 -5.03 -6.14
N ALA A 70 -21.10 -5.68 -6.11
CA ALA A 70 -20.93 -7.04 -6.62
C ALA A 70 -21.41 -8.13 -5.65
N VAL A 71 -21.68 -7.81 -4.37
CA VAL A 71 -22.07 -8.79 -3.32
C VAL A 71 -23.58 -9.09 -3.30
N ILE A 72 -24.35 -8.73 -4.35
CA ILE A 72 -25.79 -9.04 -4.43
C ILE A 72 -26.02 -10.52 -4.76
N HIS A 73 -25.78 -11.40 -3.77
CA HIS A 73 -26.43 -12.70 -3.66
C HIS A 73 -26.62 -13.05 -2.18
N LYS A 74 -27.87 -12.88 -1.76
CA LYS A 74 -28.50 -13.46 -0.57
C LYS A 74 -28.35 -14.98 -0.63
N ASP A 75 -27.65 -15.55 0.35
CA ASP A 75 -28.25 -16.64 1.11
C ASP A 75 -27.72 -16.56 2.55
N GLU A 76 -28.65 -16.51 3.50
CA GLU A 76 -28.43 -16.28 4.91
C GLU A 76 -27.94 -17.56 5.59
N LYS A 77 -26.73 -18.03 5.28
CA LYS A 77 -25.98 -18.96 6.17
C LYS A 77 -24.48 -18.69 6.06
N GLU A 78 -23.92 -18.17 7.15
CA GLU A 78 -22.50 -18.09 7.50
C GLU A 78 -21.50 -18.10 6.32
N LYS A 79 -21.24 -16.93 5.73
CA LYS A 79 -20.21 -16.79 4.68
C LYS A 79 -18.82 -16.68 5.29
N ILE A 80 -18.18 -17.83 5.53
CA ILE A 80 -16.72 -17.91 5.56
C ILE A 80 -16.24 -17.76 4.11
N MET A 81 -15.68 -16.60 3.75
CA MET A 81 -15.05 -16.40 2.45
C MET A 81 -13.68 -17.10 2.47
N HIS A 82 -13.62 -18.32 1.94
CA HIS A 82 -12.39 -19.09 1.85
C HIS A 82 -11.64 -18.68 0.57
N PHE A 83 -10.54 -17.96 0.71
CA PHE A 83 -9.62 -17.74 -0.40
C PHE A 83 -8.78 -19.01 -0.60
N PRO A 84 -8.45 -19.40 -1.85
CA PRO A 84 -7.72 -20.65 -2.17
C PRO A 84 -6.33 -20.79 -1.53
N ASN A 85 -5.88 -19.75 -0.82
CA ASN A 85 -4.59 -19.66 -0.15
C ASN A 85 -4.71 -19.77 1.39
N GLY A 86 -5.88 -20.16 1.91
CA GLY A 86 -6.12 -20.33 3.36
C GLY A 86 -6.28 -19.03 4.14
N ILE A 87 -6.46 -17.89 3.47
CA ILE A 87 -6.78 -16.62 4.13
C ILE A 87 -8.29 -16.60 4.39
N SER A 88 -8.70 -16.36 5.63
CA SER A 88 -10.08 -16.09 6.02
C SER A 88 -10.18 -14.66 6.51
N LEU A 89 -11.05 -13.86 5.89
CA LEU A 89 -11.28 -12.47 6.28
C LEU A 89 -12.55 -12.40 7.12
N TYR A 90 -12.42 -12.07 8.41
CA TYR A 90 -13.55 -11.74 9.26
C TYR A 90 -13.95 -10.29 9.02
N LEU A 91 -15.14 -10.06 8.47
CA LEU A 91 -15.78 -8.75 8.50
C LEU A 91 -16.33 -8.53 9.91
N MET A 92 -15.49 -8.03 10.82
CA MET A 92 -15.97 -7.40 12.04
C MET A 92 -16.45 -6.00 11.66
N ASN A 93 -17.76 -5.80 11.70
CA ASN A 93 -18.38 -4.48 11.56
C ASN A 93 -17.77 -3.53 12.59
N TYR A 94 -17.22 -2.41 12.12
CA TYR A 94 -17.08 -1.17 12.89
C TYR A 94 -17.75 -0.05 12.10
#